data_AF-A0A2M9B5N1-F1
#
_entry.id   AF-A0A2M9B5N1-F1
#
_cell.length_a   1.000
_cell.length_b   1.000
_cell.length_c   1.000
_cell.angle_alpha   90.00
_cell.angle_beta   90.00
_cell.angle_gamma   90.00
#
_symmetry.space_group_name_H-M   'P 1'
#
loop_
_entity.id
_entity.type
_entity.pdbx_description
1 polymer ?
#
loop_
_entity_poly.entity_id
_entity_poly.type
_entity_poly.pdbx_seq_one_letter_code
_entity_poly.pdbx_strand_id
1 'polypeptide(L)'
;MFSDGPTTSQLNKFIDFHISINSYIKLSVASVNFLSSSNDDPNKLSKLISELITSAGERWTQTTYNNPFKELEKLKFQITESAIARVYSSFEVFLDEINGSFSEYKKNNTDNSNDSLNSVQYMFSQFDWDYSEIEYLTPAYNFYTHARHCIVHRMGEANSTLEEISSSKEFTKAIESWPTVIPGRKISPPPIVDSNGKLTLKPHHAISYSDICLRIAKLININTIQMIGLKYFINKTYKNYLLDSDSLIGPTCENVHEYIRLHIRNDYNFDSLSISDIKSTLDEIGLRRKYSARYSLLKSKVKSNKKN
;
A
#
# COMPACT_ATOMS: atom_id res chain seq x y z
N MET A 1 10.84 12.75 -3.31
CA MET A 1 9.45 13.26 -3.22
C MET A 1 8.78 12.83 -4.53
N PHE A 2 8.15 11.65 -4.54
CA PHE A 2 7.64 11.04 -5.77
C PHE A 2 6.41 11.79 -6.26
N SER A 3 6.45 12.29 -7.49
CA SER A 3 5.36 13.02 -8.16
C SER A 3 4.10 12.18 -8.34
N ASP A 4 2.97 12.83 -8.57
CA ASP A 4 1.70 12.24 -9.03
C ASP A 4 1.84 11.76 -10.49
N GLY A 5 2.77 10.85 -10.73
CA GLY A 5 2.97 10.20 -12.02
C GLY A 5 1.88 9.18 -12.31
N PRO A 6 2.00 8.47 -13.45
CA PRO A 6 1.06 7.42 -13.79
C PRO A 6 1.07 6.29 -12.75
N THR A 7 -0.09 5.68 -12.52
CA THR A 7 -0.30 4.64 -11.52
C THR A 7 -0.95 3.39 -12.10
N THR A 8 -0.63 2.25 -11.51
CA THR A 8 -1.31 0.98 -11.75
C THR A 8 -2.45 0.80 -10.76
N SER A 9 -3.42 -0.06 -11.10
CA SER A 9 -4.49 -0.44 -10.17
C SER A 9 -3.97 -1.01 -8.85
N GLN A 10 -2.86 -1.76 -8.91
CA GLN A 10 -2.18 -2.36 -7.77
C GLN A 10 -1.64 -1.28 -6.83
N LEU A 11 -0.98 -0.26 -7.37
CA LEU A 11 -0.49 0.86 -6.57
C LEU A 11 -1.64 1.65 -5.94
N ASN A 12 -2.71 1.93 -6.69
CA ASN A 12 -3.86 2.69 -6.17
C ASN A 12 -4.50 1.96 -4.97
N LYS A 13 -4.73 0.64 -5.06
CA LYS A 13 -5.20 -0.17 -3.92
C LYS A 13 -4.27 -0.07 -2.71
N PHE A 14 -2.95 -0.11 -2.94
CA PHE A 14 -1.97 -0.01 -1.86
C PHE A 14 -1.92 1.39 -1.24
N ILE A 15 -2.09 2.45 -2.04
CA ILE A 15 -2.24 3.84 -1.56
C ILE A 15 -3.49 3.96 -0.68
N ASP A 16 -4.62 3.42 -1.11
CA ASP A 16 -5.87 3.43 -0.33
C ASP A 16 -5.68 2.68 0.99
N PHE A 17 -5.02 1.52 0.96
CA PHE A 17 -4.63 0.80 2.16
C PHE A 17 -3.75 1.64 3.08
N HIS A 18 -2.70 2.28 2.55
CA HIS A 18 -1.78 3.13 3.32
C HIS A 18 -2.51 4.30 4.01
N ILE A 19 -3.43 4.97 3.29
CA ILE A 19 -4.25 6.05 3.85
C ILE A 19 -5.17 5.50 4.95
N SER A 20 -5.82 4.36 4.68
CA SER A 20 -6.74 3.71 5.61
C SER A 20 -6.05 3.25 6.89
N ILE A 21 -4.89 2.57 6.80
CA ILE A 21 -4.16 2.07 7.97
C ILE A 21 -3.60 3.23 8.81
N ASN A 22 -3.12 4.30 8.18
CA ASN A 22 -2.66 5.49 8.90
C ASN A 22 -3.82 6.15 9.67
N SER A 23 -5.00 6.21 9.06
CA SER A 23 -6.21 6.75 9.69
C SER A 23 -6.67 5.87 10.84
N TYR A 24 -6.68 4.55 10.64
CA TYR A 24 -6.98 3.56 11.68
C TYR A 24 -6.07 3.72 12.91
N ILE A 25 -4.74 3.78 12.71
CA ILE A 25 -3.78 3.92 13.83
C ILE A 25 -4.04 5.23 14.59
N LYS A 26 -4.14 6.35 13.86
CA LYS A 26 -4.34 7.68 14.46
C LYS A 26 -5.64 7.75 15.25
N LEU A 27 -6.75 7.31 14.66
CA LEU A 27 -8.06 7.35 15.30
C LEU A 27 -8.15 6.38 16.49
N SER A 28 -7.61 5.18 16.36
CA SER A 28 -7.63 4.18 17.44
C SER A 28 -6.82 4.68 18.64
N VAL A 29 -5.60 5.18 18.40
CA VAL A 29 -4.75 5.69 19.48
C VAL A 29 -5.32 6.96 20.10
N ALA A 30 -5.89 7.87 19.31
CA ALA A 30 -6.59 9.04 19.83
C ALA A 30 -7.77 8.64 20.72
N SER A 31 -8.55 7.64 20.32
CA SER A 31 -9.68 7.13 21.10
C SER A 31 -9.22 6.49 22.42
N VAL A 32 -8.16 5.68 22.38
CA VAL A 32 -7.57 5.08 23.59
C VAL A 32 -7.02 6.15 24.53
N ASN A 33 -6.31 7.16 23.99
CA ASN A 33 -5.81 8.28 24.78
C ASN A 33 -6.94 9.08 25.42
N PHE A 34 -7.98 9.40 24.66
CA PHE A 34 -9.16 10.12 25.14
C PHE A 34 -9.84 9.36 26.28
N LEU A 35 -10.04 8.05 26.10
CA LEU A 35 -10.63 7.19 27.13
C LEU A 35 -9.74 7.14 28.37
N SER A 36 -8.42 6.98 28.20
CA SER A 36 -7.46 6.98 29.31
C SER A 36 -7.43 8.31 30.07
N SER A 37 -7.70 9.44 29.41
CA SER A 37 -7.73 10.77 30.05
C SER A 37 -9.12 11.19 30.54
N SER A 38 -10.14 10.36 30.33
CA SER A 38 -11.53 10.71 30.67
C SER A 38 -11.82 10.65 32.16
N ASN A 39 -11.02 9.89 32.92
CA ASN A 39 -11.15 9.75 34.36
C ASN A 39 -9.84 9.30 35.00
N ASP A 40 -9.38 10.02 36.02
CA ASP A 40 -8.15 9.68 36.75
C ASP A 40 -8.37 8.58 37.81
N ASP A 41 -9.63 8.28 38.18
CA ASP A 41 -9.98 7.22 39.12
C ASP A 41 -10.09 5.86 38.40
N PRO A 42 -9.24 4.86 38.73
CA PRO A 42 -9.27 3.55 38.09
C PRO A 42 -10.63 2.84 38.16
N ASN A 43 -11.37 2.98 39.26
CA ASN A 43 -12.65 2.31 39.42
C ASN A 43 -13.72 2.92 38.51
N LYS A 44 -13.75 4.26 38.43
CA LYS A 44 -14.66 4.98 37.54
C LYS A 44 -14.31 4.74 36.07
N LEU A 45 -13.02 4.73 35.73
CA LEU A 45 -12.56 4.41 34.38
C LEU A 45 -12.94 2.98 33.99
N SER A 46 -12.73 1.99 34.86
CA SER A 46 -13.16 0.62 34.58
C SER A 46 -14.67 0.52 34.38
N LYS A 47 -15.47 1.25 35.17
CA LYS A 47 -16.92 1.27 35.01
C LYS A 47 -17.33 1.88 33.66
N LEU A 48 -16.73 3.01 33.29
CA LEU A 48 -16.96 3.66 32.01
C LEU A 48 -16.61 2.73 30.83
N ILE A 49 -15.45 2.08 30.86
CA ILE A 49 -15.06 1.10 29.82
C ILE A 49 -16.11 0.00 29.72
N SER A 50 -16.56 -0.52 30.86
CA SER A 50 -17.57 -1.56 30.90
C SER A 50 -18.91 -1.12 30.33
N GLU A 51 -19.35 0.10 30.62
CA GLU A 51 -20.57 0.70 30.04
C GLU A 51 -20.43 0.84 28.52
N LEU A 52 -19.29 1.36 28.05
CA LEU A 52 -18.98 1.48 26.62
C LEU A 52 -19.04 0.14 25.89
N ILE A 53 -18.43 -0.91 26.44
CA ILE A 53 -18.47 -2.29 25.91
C ILE A 53 -19.92 -2.75 25.75
N THR A 54 -20.75 -2.58 26.78
CA THR A 54 -22.17 -3.01 26.72
C THR A 54 -23.02 -2.16 25.78
N SER A 55 -22.68 -0.88 25.61
CA SER A 55 -23.39 0.03 24.71
C SER A 55 -22.97 -0.09 23.24
N ALA A 56 -21.91 -0.84 22.93
CA ALA A 56 -21.37 -0.97 21.58
C ALA A 56 -22.32 -1.69 20.60
N GLY A 57 -23.42 -2.27 21.09
CA GLY A 57 -24.38 -3.03 20.26
C GLY A 57 -23.92 -4.45 19.93
N GLU A 58 -22.80 -4.88 20.50
CA GLU A 58 -22.21 -6.20 20.30
C GLU A 58 -22.61 -7.19 21.40
N ARG A 59 -22.44 -8.49 21.14
CA ARG A 59 -22.76 -9.57 22.10
C ARG A 59 -21.69 -9.74 23.17
N TRP A 60 -21.26 -8.64 23.78
CA TRP A 60 -20.24 -8.61 24.82
C TRP A 60 -20.87 -8.54 26.21
N THR A 61 -20.20 -9.17 27.18
CA THR A 61 -20.61 -9.10 28.59
C THR A 61 -19.91 -7.95 29.29
N GLN A 62 -20.54 -7.50 30.38
CA GLN A 62 -19.94 -6.53 31.29
C GLN A 62 -18.54 -7.01 31.71
N THR A 63 -17.52 -6.15 31.59
CA THR A 63 -16.13 -6.50 31.85
C THR A 63 -15.48 -5.41 32.68
N THR A 64 -14.98 -5.78 33.86
CA THR A 64 -14.26 -4.87 34.76
C THR A 64 -12.76 -5.18 34.75
N TYR A 65 -11.95 -4.13 34.79
CA TYR A 65 -10.50 -4.23 34.76
C TYR A 65 -9.92 -3.75 36.09
N ASN A 66 -9.08 -4.57 36.72
CA ASN A 66 -8.40 -4.20 37.96
C ASN A 66 -7.43 -3.02 37.77
N ASN A 67 -6.85 -2.90 36.58
CA ASN A 67 -5.97 -1.79 36.21
C ASN A 67 -6.28 -1.34 34.78
N PRO A 68 -7.31 -0.50 34.58
CA PRO A 68 -7.74 -0.10 33.24
C PRO A 68 -6.67 0.70 32.49
N PHE A 69 -5.86 1.52 33.19
CA PHE A 69 -4.77 2.25 32.55
C PHE A 69 -3.74 1.31 31.92
N LYS A 70 -3.34 0.26 32.63
CA LYS A 70 -2.42 -0.75 32.10
C LYS A 70 -3.02 -1.49 30.90
N GLU A 71 -4.31 -1.80 30.92
CA GLU A 71 -4.98 -2.46 29.79
C GLU A 71 -5.10 -1.53 28.57
N LEU A 72 -5.39 -0.24 28.77
CA LEU A 72 -5.39 0.75 27.68
C LEU A 72 -3.99 0.97 27.10
N GLU A 73 -2.93 0.98 27.92
CA GLU A 73 -1.55 1.03 27.42
C GLU A 73 -1.21 -0.23 26.60
N LYS A 74 -1.54 -1.43 27.09
CA LYS A 74 -1.39 -2.68 26.32
C LYS A 74 -2.14 -2.61 24.98
N LEU A 75 -3.35 -2.06 24.96
CA LEU A 75 -4.13 -1.93 23.75
C LEU A 75 -3.43 -1.05 22.70
N LYS A 76 -2.70 0.01 23.10
CA LYS A 76 -1.89 0.82 22.16
C LYS A 76 -0.79 0.00 21.48
N PHE A 77 -0.13 -0.87 22.24
CA PHE A 77 0.87 -1.80 21.70
C PHE A 77 0.22 -2.79 20.73
N GLN A 78 -0.89 -3.41 21.12
CA GLN A 78 -1.62 -4.38 20.28
C GLN A 78 -2.16 -3.76 18.99
N ILE A 79 -2.65 -2.52 19.03
CA ILE A 79 -3.05 -1.77 17.82
C ILE A 79 -1.87 -1.63 16.86
N THR A 80 -0.69 -1.32 17.39
CA THR A 80 0.54 -1.15 16.60
C THR A 80 1.01 -2.47 16.00
N GLU A 81 1.03 -3.54 16.80
CA GLU A 81 1.37 -4.90 16.38
C GLU A 81 0.46 -5.40 15.26
N SER A 82 -0.86 -5.25 15.45
CA SER A 82 -1.87 -5.58 14.44
C SER A 82 -1.66 -4.77 13.16
N ALA A 83 -1.36 -3.48 13.28
CA ALA A 83 -1.12 -2.63 12.13
C ALA A 83 0.14 -3.04 11.34
N ILE A 84 1.24 -3.41 12.01
CA ILE A 84 2.45 -3.92 11.34
C ILE A 84 2.14 -5.21 10.57
N ALA A 85 1.38 -6.13 11.17
CA ALA A 85 0.97 -7.36 10.50
C ALA A 85 0.09 -7.09 9.26
N ARG A 86 -0.83 -6.12 9.34
CA ARG A 86 -1.67 -5.68 8.23
C ARG A 86 -0.86 -5.03 7.12
N VAL A 87 0.13 -4.19 7.45
CA VAL A 87 1.02 -3.56 6.46
C VAL A 87 1.80 -4.61 5.69
N TYR A 88 2.44 -5.55 6.39
CA TYR A 88 3.15 -6.66 5.76
C TYR A 88 2.24 -7.44 4.80
N SER A 89 1.06 -7.85 5.28
CA SER A 89 0.14 -8.66 4.49
C SER A 89 -0.36 -7.93 3.24
N SER A 90 -0.72 -6.65 3.36
CA SER A 90 -1.16 -5.86 2.21
C SER A 90 -0.04 -5.61 1.21
N PHE A 91 1.20 -5.49 1.68
CA PHE A 91 2.35 -5.26 0.82
C PHE A 91 2.75 -6.54 0.07
N GLU A 92 2.74 -7.70 0.73
CA GLU A 92 2.97 -8.99 0.07
C GLU A 92 1.89 -9.26 -1.00
N VAL A 93 0.62 -8.96 -0.73
CA VAL A 93 -0.44 -9.04 -1.76
C VAL A 93 -0.15 -8.11 -2.93
N PHE A 94 0.33 -6.89 -2.68
CA PHE A 94 0.75 -5.99 -3.75
C PHE A 94 1.89 -6.59 -4.58
N LEU A 95 2.92 -7.15 -3.93
CA LEU A 95 4.04 -7.80 -4.62
C LEU A 95 3.56 -8.99 -5.45
N ASP A 96 2.70 -9.85 -4.91
CA ASP A 96 2.12 -10.99 -5.60
C ASP A 96 1.26 -10.58 -6.79
N GLU A 97 0.44 -9.52 -6.66
CA GLU A 97 -0.36 -9.01 -7.76
C GLU A 97 0.52 -8.49 -8.91
N ILE A 98 1.63 -7.79 -8.61
CA ILE A 98 2.61 -7.35 -9.62
C ILE A 98 3.28 -8.57 -10.26
N ASN A 99 3.79 -9.49 -9.43
CA ASN A 99 4.52 -10.67 -9.85
C ASN A 99 3.69 -11.58 -10.76
N GLY A 100 2.41 -11.76 -10.43
CA GLY A 100 1.45 -12.54 -11.21
C GLY A 100 1.00 -11.84 -12.49
N SER A 101 0.63 -10.56 -12.39
CA SER A 101 0.09 -9.79 -13.54
C SER A 101 1.10 -9.58 -14.65
N PHE A 102 2.39 -9.57 -14.33
CA PHE A 102 3.46 -9.25 -15.28
C PHE A 102 4.49 -10.37 -15.43
N SER A 103 4.09 -11.60 -15.10
CA SER A 103 4.96 -12.78 -15.16
C SER A 103 5.61 -13.01 -16.54
N GLU A 104 4.94 -12.65 -17.63
CA GLU A 104 5.47 -12.77 -19.00
C GLU A 104 6.64 -11.82 -19.30
N TYR A 105 6.82 -10.75 -18.52
CA TYR A 105 7.88 -9.76 -18.68
C TYR A 105 9.14 -10.08 -17.87
N LYS A 106 9.11 -11.15 -17.06
CA LYS A 106 10.27 -11.59 -16.29
C LYS A 106 11.40 -12.03 -17.20
N LYS A 107 12.65 -11.77 -16.82
CA LYS A 107 13.78 -12.37 -17.53
C LYS A 107 13.90 -13.85 -17.14
N ASN A 108 14.08 -14.72 -18.13
CA ASN A 108 14.25 -16.19 -17.93
C ASN A 108 15.55 -16.59 -17.20
N ASN A 109 16.20 -15.67 -16.48
CA ASN A 109 17.45 -15.98 -15.80
C ASN A 109 17.22 -16.40 -14.35
N THR A 110 17.25 -17.74 -14.22
CA THR A 110 17.84 -18.53 -13.14
C THR A 110 17.20 -18.43 -11.76
N ASP A 111 16.61 -19.55 -11.36
CA ASP A 111 16.75 -20.32 -10.10
C ASP A 111 18.00 -20.02 -9.25
N ASN A 112 18.30 -18.76 -8.96
CA ASN A 112 19.03 -18.40 -7.76
C ASN A 112 17.97 -18.09 -6.72
N SER A 113 17.39 -19.16 -6.15
CA SER A 113 16.85 -19.11 -4.80
C SER A 113 18.01 -18.81 -3.85
N ASN A 114 18.53 -17.58 -3.90
CA ASN A 114 19.34 -17.05 -2.83
C ASN A 114 18.36 -16.87 -1.68
N ASP A 115 18.31 -17.86 -0.79
CA ASP A 115 17.54 -17.83 0.46
C ASP A 115 17.84 -16.60 1.33
N SER A 116 18.86 -15.81 0.97
CA SER A 116 19.23 -14.55 1.60
C SER A 116 18.48 -13.31 1.11
N LEU A 117 17.78 -13.35 -0.03
CA LEU A 117 17.09 -12.16 -0.57
C LEU A 117 15.70 -11.99 0.02
N ASN A 118 15.36 -10.76 0.41
CA ASN A 118 13.98 -10.44 0.79
C ASN A 118 13.05 -10.38 -0.44
N SER A 119 11.73 -10.40 -0.21
CA SER A 119 10.71 -10.42 -1.28
C SER A 119 10.86 -9.28 -2.30
N VAL A 120 11.28 -8.09 -1.86
CA VAL A 120 11.52 -6.93 -2.73
C VAL A 120 12.78 -7.12 -3.57
N GLN A 121 13.90 -7.51 -2.97
CA GLN A 121 15.15 -7.76 -3.70
C GLN A 121 14.98 -8.88 -4.72
N TYR A 122 14.27 -9.95 -4.33
CA TYR A 122 13.91 -11.03 -5.23
C TYR A 122 13.11 -10.50 -6.43
N MET A 123 12.06 -9.69 -6.20
CA MET A 123 11.31 -9.07 -7.29
C MET A 123 12.18 -8.23 -8.22
N PHE A 124 13.01 -7.33 -7.67
CA PHE A 124 13.89 -6.48 -8.49
C PHE A 124 14.85 -7.32 -9.35
N SER A 125 15.36 -8.43 -8.82
CA SER A 125 16.19 -9.36 -9.59
C SER A 125 15.43 -10.07 -10.71
N GLN A 126 14.18 -10.52 -10.47
CA GLN A 126 13.36 -11.24 -11.45
C GLN A 126 12.99 -10.37 -12.67
N PHE A 127 12.81 -9.07 -12.45
CA PHE A 127 12.45 -8.10 -13.48
C PHE A 127 13.65 -7.30 -14.01
N ASP A 128 14.86 -7.54 -13.50
CA ASP A 128 16.08 -6.78 -13.83
C ASP A 128 15.91 -5.27 -13.63
N TRP A 129 15.35 -4.90 -12.48
CA TRP A 129 15.18 -3.49 -12.08
C TRP A 129 16.32 -3.04 -11.16
N ASP A 130 16.69 -1.76 -11.28
CA ASP A 130 17.70 -1.16 -10.41
C ASP A 130 17.15 -0.98 -8.98
N TYR A 131 17.84 -1.57 -8.00
CA TYR A 131 17.50 -1.52 -6.58
C TYR A 131 18.11 -0.32 -5.85
N SER A 132 19.08 0.37 -6.47
CA SER A 132 19.90 1.41 -5.82
C SER A 132 19.05 2.54 -5.21
N GLU A 133 17.96 2.92 -5.87
CA GLU A 133 17.06 3.99 -5.45
C GLU A 133 16.36 3.72 -4.11
N ILE A 134 16.17 2.47 -3.72
CA ILE A 134 15.51 2.07 -2.47
C ILE A 134 16.42 1.31 -1.51
N GLU A 135 17.70 1.16 -1.84
CA GLU A 135 18.65 0.42 -1.01
C GLU A 135 18.72 0.97 0.43
N TYR A 136 18.61 2.30 0.58
CA TYR A 136 18.57 2.96 1.89
C TYR A 136 17.37 2.57 2.76
N LEU A 137 16.28 2.06 2.17
CA LEU A 137 15.09 1.59 2.88
C LEU A 137 15.24 0.17 3.42
N THR A 138 16.15 -0.61 2.84
CA THR A 138 16.32 -2.05 3.09
C THR A 138 16.51 -2.42 4.55
N PRO A 139 17.38 -1.74 5.33
CA PRO A 139 17.61 -2.14 6.72
C PRO A 139 16.32 -2.02 7.56
N ALA A 140 15.55 -0.95 7.35
CA ALA A 140 14.29 -0.75 8.05
C ALA A 140 13.19 -1.71 7.55
N TYR A 141 13.12 -1.96 6.25
CA TYR A 141 12.19 -2.95 5.67
C TYR A 141 12.44 -4.35 6.24
N ASN A 142 13.70 -4.80 6.28
CA ASN A 142 14.09 -6.10 6.82
C ASN A 142 13.74 -6.19 8.31
N PHE A 143 14.04 -5.15 9.10
CA PHE A 143 13.66 -5.10 10.50
C PHE A 143 12.14 -5.34 10.68
N TYR A 144 11.29 -4.58 9.98
CA TYR A 144 9.84 -4.71 10.15
C TYR A 144 9.28 -6.03 9.62
N THR A 145 9.90 -6.59 8.58
CA THR A 145 9.60 -7.94 8.08
C THR A 145 9.85 -8.99 9.16
N HIS A 146 10.99 -8.95 9.84
CA HIS A 146 11.30 -9.85 10.95
C HIS A 146 10.45 -9.55 12.20
N ALA A 147 10.18 -8.27 12.48
CA ALA A 147 9.31 -7.85 13.57
C ALA A 147 7.90 -8.43 13.40
N ARG A 148 7.33 -8.41 12.18
CA ARG A 148 6.04 -9.04 11.89
C ARG A 148 6.05 -10.53 12.23
N HIS A 149 7.12 -11.25 11.90
CA HIS A 149 7.22 -12.68 12.24
C HIS A 149 7.19 -12.90 13.75
N CYS A 150 7.92 -12.08 14.51
CA CYS A 150 7.92 -12.12 15.98
C CYS A 150 6.57 -11.74 16.58
N ILE A 151 5.90 -10.71 16.04
CA ILE A 151 4.56 -10.29 16.47
C ILE A 151 3.55 -11.43 16.28
N VAL A 152 3.50 -12.02 15.08
CA VAL A 152 2.47 -13.00 14.72
C VAL A 152 2.73 -14.37 15.34
N HIS A 153 3.98 -14.83 15.38
CA HIS A 153 4.31 -16.20 15.77
C HIS A 153 4.87 -16.32 17.20
N ARG A 154 5.31 -15.22 17.79
CA ARG A 154 5.95 -15.20 19.13
C ARG A 154 5.37 -14.14 20.06
N MET A 155 4.16 -13.64 19.79
CA MET A 155 3.47 -12.67 20.65
C MET A 155 4.35 -11.45 21.00
N GLY A 156 5.13 -10.98 20.02
CA GLY A 156 6.01 -9.82 20.14
C GLY A 156 7.38 -10.11 20.77
N GLU A 157 7.72 -11.35 21.10
CA GLU A 157 9.05 -11.74 21.58
C GLU A 157 10.06 -11.79 20.43
N ALA A 158 11.17 -11.06 20.58
CA ALA A 158 12.24 -11.01 19.59
C ALA A 158 12.97 -12.36 19.49
N ASN A 159 13.38 -12.72 18.27
CA ASN A 159 14.35 -13.78 18.03
C ASN A 159 15.77 -13.21 17.91
N SER A 160 16.77 -14.08 17.91
CA SER A 160 18.18 -13.67 17.78
C SER A 160 18.41 -12.78 16.57
N THR A 161 17.81 -13.11 15.43
CA THR A 161 17.91 -12.30 14.20
C THR A 161 17.37 -10.89 14.40
N LEU A 162 16.21 -10.72 15.05
CA LEU A 162 15.63 -9.40 15.26
C LEU A 162 16.41 -8.60 16.29
N GLU A 163 16.95 -9.26 17.33
CA GLU A 163 17.86 -8.64 18.29
C GLU A 163 19.13 -8.13 17.59
N GLU A 164 19.74 -8.95 16.74
CA GLU A 164 20.92 -8.60 15.93
C GLU A 164 20.62 -7.41 15.02
N ILE A 165 19.52 -7.44 14.25
CA ILE A 165 19.13 -6.32 13.37
C ILE A 165 18.87 -5.06 14.19
N SER A 166 18.15 -5.17 15.32
CA SER A 166 17.82 -4.01 16.17
C SER A 166 19.06 -3.34 16.75
N SER A 167 20.13 -4.11 16.98
CA SER A 167 21.42 -3.67 17.52
C SER A 167 22.38 -3.17 16.43
N SER A 168 22.04 -3.37 15.15
CA SER A 168 22.93 -3.08 14.04
C SER A 168 23.08 -1.57 13.81
N LYS A 169 24.29 -1.17 13.40
CA LYS A 169 24.58 0.22 13.04
C LYS A 169 23.84 0.62 11.76
N GLU A 170 23.67 -0.32 10.85
CA GLU A 170 22.96 -0.17 9.59
C GLU A 170 21.50 0.20 9.82
N PHE A 171 20.79 -0.56 10.66
CA PHE A 171 19.40 -0.26 11.01
C PHE A 171 19.26 1.09 11.71
N THR A 172 20.10 1.33 12.74
CA THR A 172 20.08 2.59 13.50
C THR A 172 20.30 3.78 12.58
N LYS A 173 21.31 3.72 11.70
CA LYS A 173 21.62 4.77 10.74
C LYS A 173 20.49 4.97 9.72
N ALA A 174 19.84 3.91 9.25
CA ALA A 174 18.73 4.00 8.31
C ALA A 174 17.52 4.75 8.91
N ILE A 175 17.23 4.49 10.20
CA ILE A 175 16.17 5.19 10.93
C ILE A 175 16.58 6.64 11.22
N GLU A 176 17.79 6.89 11.73
CA GLU A 176 18.25 8.24 12.07
C GLU A 176 18.39 9.17 10.85
N SER A 177 18.80 8.62 9.71
CA SER A 177 19.01 9.37 8.45
C SER A 177 17.74 9.47 7.61
N TRP A 178 16.59 9.09 8.15
CA TRP A 178 15.35 8.99 7.38
C TRP A 178 14.93 10.34 6.78
N PRO A 179 14.66 10.41 5.46
CA PRO A 179 14.27 11.65 4.81
C PRO A 179 12.86 12.06 5.25
N THR A 180 12.78 13.11 6.08
CA THR A 180 11.52 13.69 6.54
C THR A 180 11.04 14.79 5.59
N VAL A 181 9.72 14.92 5.47
CA VAL A 181 9.08 15.95 4.63
C VAL A 181 9.28 17.37 5.21
N ILE A 182 9.54 17.46 6.52
CA ILE A 182 9.74 18.72 7.22
C ILE A 182 11.22 18.83 7.59
N PRO A 183 11.97 19.78 7.00
CA PRO A 183 13.38 20.00 7.31
C PRO A 183 13.61 20.13 8.83
N GLY A 184 14.64 19.45 9.34
CA GLY A 184 15.02 19.50 10.75
C GLY A 184 14.22 18.57 11.68
N ARG A 185 13.17 17.88 11.20
CA ARG A 185 12.51 16.84 11.99
C ARG A 185 13.21 15.49 11.80
N LYS A 186 13.44 14.79 12.91
CA LYS A 186 13.82 13.37 12.90
C LYS A 186 12.57 12.52 12.97
N ILE A 187 12.61 11.32 12.38
CA ILE A 187 11.60 10.33 12.72
C ILE A 187 11.74 9.93 14.19
N SER A 188 10.66 9.38 14.73
CA SER A 188 10.68 8.88 16.10
C SER A 188 11.72 7.77 16.26
N PRO A 189 12.25 7.57 17.48
CA PRO A 189 13.32 6.60 17.72
C PRO A 189 12.93 5.19 17.24
N PRO A 190 13.93 4.37 16.86
CA PRO A 190 13.69 3.00 16.41
C PRO A 190 12.95 2.19 17.48
N PRO A 191 12.22 1.14 17.08
CA PRO A 191 11.78 0.10 18.00
C PRO A 191 12.97 -0.46 18.79
N ILE A 192 12.75 -0.78 20.06
CA ILE A 192 13.75 -1.42 20.92
C ILE A 192 13.24 -2.77 21.39
N VAL A 193 14.16 -3.71 21.60
CA VAL A 193 13.89 -4.92 22.39
C VAL A 193 14.09 -4.55 23.86
N ASP A 194 13.07 -4.75 24.68
CA ASP A 194 13.13 -4.45 26.11
C ASP A 194 13.95 -5.50 26.88
N SER A 195 14.15 -5.26 28.18
CA SER A 195 14.89 -6.19 29.05
C SER A 195 14.25 -7.58 29.19
N ASN A 196 13.01 -7.75 28.75
CA ASN A 196 12.28 -9.01 28.76
C ASN A 196 12.28 -9.69 27.38
N GLY A 197 13.06 -9.19 26.42
CA GLY A 197 13.11 -9.73 25.06
C GLY A 197 11.90 -9.37 24.20
N LYS A 198 11.08 -8.38 24.60
CA LYS A 198 9.88 -7.98 23.85
C LYS A 198 10.09 -6.72 23.03
N LEU A 199 9.46 -6.69 21.86
CA LEU A 199 9.45 -5.51 21.01
C LEU A 199 8.61 -4.40 21.62
N THR A 200 9.25 -3.26 21.89
CA THR A 200 8.55 -2.04 22.29
C THR A 200 8.18 -1.23 21.05
N LEU A 201 6.93 -1.39 20.61
CA LEU A 201 6.41 -0.76 19.41
C LEU A 201 5.47 0.40 19.74
N LYS A 202 5.71 1.55 19.15
CA LYS A 202 4.88 2.75 19.27
C LYS A 202 4.07 2.94 17.99
N PRO A 203 2.91 3.62 18.06
CA PRO A 203 2.02 3.77 16.91
C PRO A 203 2.66 4.30 15.62
N HIS A 204 3.65 5.20 15.74
CA HIS A 204 4.36 5.72 14.59
C HIS A 204 5.20 4.67 13.87
N HIS A 205 5.64 3.59 14.53
CA HIS A 205 6.43 2.52 13.90
C HIS A 205 5.64 1.82 12.80
N ALA A 206 4.34 1.55 13.02
CA ALA A 206 3.47 1.00 12.00
C ALA A 206 3.27 1.96 10.82
N ILE A 207 3.14 3.27 11.09
CA ILE A 207 3.03 4.31 10.04
C ILE A 207 4.33 4.39 9.24
N SER A 208 5.49 4.39 9.91
CA SER A 208 6.81 4.38 9.28
C SER A 208 6.99 3.14 8.41
N TYR A 209 6.57 1.96 8.88
CA TYR A 209 6.62 0.75 8.06
C TYR A 209 5.72 0.85 6.82
N SER A 210 4.50 1.39 6.98
CA SER A 210 3.62 1.62 5.84
C SER A 210 4.22 2.61 4.82
N ASP A 211 4.91 3.66 5.29
CA ASP A 211 5.62 4.62 4.41
C ASP A 211 6.82 3.96 3.69
N ILE A 212 7.59 3.11 4.36
CA ILE A 212 8.65 2.29 3.74
C ILE A 212 8.06 1.50 2.56
N CYS A 213 7.03 0.71 2.82
CA CYS A 213 6.37 -0.10 1.80
C CYS A 213 5.78 0.76 0.68
N LEU A 214 5.20 1.92 0.97
CA LEU A 214 4.65 2.82 -0.05
C LEU A 214 5.72 3.38 -0.97
N ARG A 215 6.88 3.78 -0.44
CA ARG A 215 8.00 4.27 -1.27
C ARG A 215 8.52 3.18 -2.19
N ILE A 216 8.66 1.95 -1.68
CA ILE A 216 9.05 0.79 -2.49
C ILE A 216 7.97 0.52 -3.56
N ALA A 217 6.69 0.50 -3.19
CA ALA A 217 5.58 0.28 -4.11
C ALA A 217 5.54 1.32 -5.24
N LYS A 218 5.84 2.59 -4.94
CA LYS A 218 5.92 3.66 -5.95
C LYS A 218 7.05 3.42 -6.95
N LEU A 219 8.23 2.99 -6.51
CA LEU A 219 9.31 2.66 -7.43
C LEU A 219 8.97 1.42 -8.27
N ILE A 220 8.43 0.37 -7.65
CA ILE A 220 7.93 -0.82 -8.37
C ILE A 220 6.92 -0.41 -9.44
N ASN A 221 5.99 0.50 -9.12
CA ASN A 221 5.00 1.00 -10.07
C ASN A 221 5.66 1.74 -11.25
N ILE A 222 6.63 2.63 -10.98
CA ILE A 222 7.37 3.34 -12.04
C ILE A 222 8.06 2.34 -12.96
N ASN A 223 8.82 1.39 -12.40
CA ASN A 223 9.53 0.37 -13.17
C ASN A 223 8.56 -0.53 -13.95
N THR A 224 7.42 -0.89 -13.34
CA THR A 224 6.36 -1.66 -13.99
C THR A 224 5.82 -0.90 -15.21
N ILE A 225 5.47 0.37 -15.06
CA ILE A 225 4.94 1.20 -16.16
C ILE A 225 5.96 1.35 -17.28
N GLN A 226 7.23 1.60 -16.95
CA GLN A 226 8.32 1.72 -17.92
C GLN A 226 8.52 0.41 -18.69
N MET A 227 8.49 -0.73 -17.99
CA MET A 227 8.67 -2.06 -18.55
C MET A 227 7.54 -2.45 -19.51
N ILE A 228 6.28 -2.27 -19.13
CA ILE A 228 5.13 -2.68 -19.95
C ILE A 228 4.80 -1.66 -21.06
N GLY A 229 5.15 -0.40 -20.83
CA GLY A 229 4.99 0.70 -21.77
C GLY A 229 3.55 1.17 -21.98
N LEU A 230 3.42 2.36 -22.56
CA LEU A 230 2.14 3.03 -22.82
C LEU A 230 1.19 2.19 -23.69
N LYS A 231 1.74 1.41 -24.64
CA LYS A 231 0.99 0.54 -25.55
C LYS A 231 0.11 -0.48 -24.81
N TYR A 232 0.59 -1.04 -23.71
CA TYR A 232 -0.18 -1.96 -22.88
C TYR A 232 -1.43 -1.27 -22.32
N PHE A 233 -1.27 -0.11 -21.69
CA PHE A 233 -2.36 0.64 -21.06
C PHE A 233 -3.41 1.10 -22.06
N ILE A 234 -2.97 1.59 -23.22
CA ILE A 234 -3.88 1.95 -24.31
C ILE A 234 -4.69 0.73 -24.73
N ASN A 235 -4.04 -0.38 -25.05
CA ASN A 235 -4.74 -1.58 -25.52
C ASN A 235 -5.69 -2.18 -24.47
N LYS A 236 -5.27 -2.22 -23.20
CA LYS A 236 -6.09 -2.69 -22.08
C LYS A 236 -7.34 -1.82 -21.89
N THR A 237 -7.20 -0.49 -21.96
CA THR A 237 -8.33 0.44 -21.86
C THR A 237 -9.30 0.24 -23.03
N TYR A 238 -8.78 0.10 -24.24
CA TYR A 238 -9.59 -0.19 -25.42
C TYR A 238 -10.39 -1.48 -25.28
N LYS A 239 -9.74 -2.54 -24.80
CA LYS A 239 -10.38 -3.83 -24.58
C LYS A 239 -11.52 -3.70 -23.56
N ASN A 240 -11.24 -3.14 -22.39
CA ASN A 240 -12.21 -3.03 -21.30
C ASN A 240 -13.42 -2.14 -21.66
N TYR A 241 -13.19 -0.96 -22.25
CA TYR A 241 -14.25 0.04 -22.43
C TYR A 241 -14.96 -0.03 -23.78
N LEU A 242 -14.38 -0.69 -24.81
CA LEU A 242 -14.99 -0.77 -26.13
C LEU A 242 -15.25 -2.19 -26.64
N LEU A 243 -14.30 -3.12 -26.47
CA LEU A 243 -14.45 -4.47 -27.03
C LEU A 243 -15.32 -5.34 -26.13
N ASP A 244 -15.00 -5.36 -24.85
CA ASP A 244 -15.63 -6.23 -23.86
C ASP A 244 -16.88 -5.57 -23.23
N SER A 245 -17.13 -4.29 -23.57
CA SER A 245 -18.32 -3.56 -23.13
C SER A 245 -19.44 -3.56 -24.16
N ASP A 246 -20.67 -3.77 -23.68
CA ASP A 246 -21.90 -3.71 -24.48
C ASP A 246 -22.40 -2.28 -24.72
N SER A 247 -21.97 -1.33 -23.89
CA SER A 247 -22.35 0.08 -23.96
C SER A 247 -21.20 1.01 -23.57
N LEU A 248 -21.31 2.31 -23.88
CA LEU A 248 -20.31 3.27 -23.41
C LEU A 248 -20.49 3.55 -21.92
N ILE A 249 -19.42 3.38 -21.15
CA ILE A 249 -19.37 3.72 -19.73
C ILE A 249 -18.88 5.17 -19.59
N GLY A 250 -19.59 5.99 -18.82
CA GLY A 250 -19.26 7.39 -18.61
C GLY A 250 -19.67 8.33 -19.77
N PRO A 251 -19.15 9.57 -19.79
CA PRO A 251 -19.56 10.56 -20.78
C PRO A 251 -19.08 10.19 -22.18
N THR A 252 -19.89 10.48 -23.20
CA THR A 252 -19.49 10.32 -24.60
C THR A 252 -18.58 11.47 -25.03
N CYS A 253 -17.42 11.17 -25.62
CA CYS A 253 -16.52 12.17 -26.18
C CYS A 253 -16.74 12.37 -27.68
N GLU A 254 -16.10 13.39 -28.28
CA GLU A 254 -16.24 13.69 -29.70
C GLU A 254 -15.79 12.49 -30.55
N ASN A 255 -14.60 11.98 -30.25
CA ASN A 255 -13.96 10.86 -30.92
C ASN A 255 -13.45 9.80 -29.92
N VAL A 256 -13.09 8.62 -30.44
CA VAL A 256 -12.63 7.49 -29.63
C VAL A 256 -11.33 7.77 -28.87
N HIS A 257 -10.48 8.66 -29.38
CA HIS A 257 -9.15 8.91 -28.81
C HIS A 257 -9.28 9.77 -27.56
N GLU A 258 -10.19 10.76 -27.56
CA GLU A 258 -10.59 11.49 -26.37
C GLU A 258 -11.25 10.60 -25.32
N TYR A 259 -12.14 9.71 -25.77
CA TYR A 259 -12.82 8.76 -24.87
C TYR A 259 -11.81 7.87 -24.14
N ILE A 260 -10.80 7.39 -24.86
CA ILE A 260 -9.76 6.53 -24.29
C ILE A 260 -8.78 7.33 -23.45
N ARG A 261 -8.42 8.55 -23.86
CA ARG A 261 -7.61 9.45 -23.03
C ARG A 261 -8.29 9.74 -21.69
N LEU A 262 -9.59 9.96 -21.69
CA LEU A 262 -10.38 10.16 -20.46
C LEU A 262 -10.23 8.97 -19.52
N HIS A 263 -10.48 7.75 -20.00
CA HIS A 263 -10.39 6.55 -19.17
C HIS A 263 -8.96 6.22 -18.75
N ILE A 264 -7.97 6.43 -19.62
CA ILE A 264 -6.56 6.26 -19.25
C ILE A 264 -6.15 7.23 -18.12
N ARG A 265 -6.62 8.48 -18.19
CA ARG A 265 -6.38 9.46 -17.11
C ARG A 265 -7.05 9.05 -15.81
N ASN A 266 -8.31 8.66 -15.88
CA ASN A 266 -9.07 8.28 -14.70
C ASN A 266 -8.52 7.02 -14.02
N ASP A 267 -8.16 6.00 -14.81
CA ASP A 267 -7.78 4.69 -14.29
C ASP A 267 -6.31 4.62 -13.87
N TYR A 268 -5.45 5.39 -14.53
CA TYR A 268 -3.99 5.25 -14.44
C TYR A 268 -3.24 6.57 -14.28
N ASN A 269 -3.91 7.70 -14.12
CA ASN A 269 -3.30 9.02 -13.87
C ASN A 269 -2.26 9.49 -14.93
N PHE A 270 -2.42 9.10 -16.20
CA PHE A 270 -1.57 9.57 -17.31
C PHE A 270 -2.03 10.96 -17.80
N ASP A 271 -1.77 12.00 -17.02
CA ASP A 271 -2.23 13.36 -17.33
C ASP A 271 -1.57 13.98 -18.57
N SER A 272 -0.29 13.69 -18.79
CA SER A 272 0.49 14.24 -19.92
C SER A 272 0.20 13.56 -21.27
N LEU A 273 -0.63 12.51 -21.30
CA LEU A 273 -0.90 11.75 -22.52
C LEU A 273 -1.63 12.61 -23.57
N SER A 274 -1.04 12.72 -24.77
CA SER A 274 -1.64 13.45 -25.88
C SER A 274 -2.50 12.54 -26.76
N ILE A 275 -3.44 13.14 -27.50
CA ILE A 275 -4.22 12.42 -28.52
C ILE A 275 -3.31 11.90 -29.64
N SER A 276 -2.20 12.60 -29.91
CA SER A 276 -1.23 12.21 -30.93
C SER A 276 -0.53 10.90 -30.55
N ASP A 277 -0.13 10.75 -29.29
CA ASP A 277 0.51 9.53 -28.79
C ASP A 277 -0.44 8.34 -28.92
N ILE A 278 -1.70 8.53 -28.52
CA ILE A 278 -2.74 7.50 -28.67
C ILE A 278 -2.91 7.11 -30.14
N LYS A 279 -2.92 8.07 -31.08
CA LYS A 279 -3.02 7.79 -32.51
C LYS A 279 -1.82 6.98 -33.01
N SER A 280 -0.60 7.43 -32.71
CA SER A 280 0.64 6.75 -33.13
C SER A 280 0.66 5.31 -32.66
N THR A 281 0.42 5.10 -31.36
CA THR A 281 0.41 3.75 -30.78
C THR A 281 -0.65 2.85 -31.42
N LEU A 282 -1.83 3.39 -31.76
CA LEU A 282 -2.88 2.61 -32.42
C LEU A 282 -2.59 2.27 -33.87
N ASP A 283 -1.89 3.15 -34.57
CA ASP A 283 -1.43 2.92 -35.93
C ASP A 283 -0.32 1.85 -35.93
N GLU A 284 0.63 1.91 -34.99
CA GLU A 284 1.69 0.91 -34.80
C GLU A 284 1.14 -0.50 -34.51
N ILE A 285 0.03 -0.62 -33.78
CA ILE A 285 -0.61 -1.92 -33.50
C ILE A 285 -1.67 -2.31 -34.55
N GLY A 286 -1.93 -1.47 -35.55
CA GLY A 286 -2.90 -1.73 -36.62
C GLY A 286 -4.37 -1.78 -36.19
N LEU A 287 -4.73 -1.24 -35.02
CA LEU A 287 -6.08 -1.37 -34.44
C LEU A 287 -6.93 -0.08 -34.53
N ARG A 288 -6.35 1.03 -34.98
CA ARG A 288 -7.01 2.34 -35.00
C ARG A 288 -8.38 2.33 -35.68
N ARG A 289 -8.48 1.73 -36.88
CA ARG A 289 -9.73 1.65 -37.65
C ARG A 289 -10.79 0.80 -36.95
N LYS A 290 -10.38 -0.39 -36.46
CA LYS A 290 -11.26 -1.33 -35.75
C LYS A 290 -11.88 -0.66 -34.52
N TYR A 291 -11.07 0.02 -33.73
CA TYR A 291 -11.54 0.65 -32.50
C TYR A 291 -12.40 1.89 -32.74
N SER A 292 -12.06 2.68 -33.77
CA SER A 292 -12.90 3.82 -34.19
C SER A 292 -14.29 3.36 -34.65
N ALA A 293 -14.37 2.27 -35.42
CA ALA A 293 -15.64 1.72 -35.88
C ALA A 293 -16.50 1.21 -34.71
N ARG A 294 -15.89 0.49 -33.76
CA ARG A 294 -16.58 0.00 -32.55
C ARG A 294 -17.15 1.14 -31.71
N TYR A 295 -16.37 2.19 -31.47
CA TYR A 295 -16.83 3.36 -30.72
C TYR A 295 -18.04 4.04 -31.38
N SER A 296 -17.99 4.26 -32.70
CA SER A 296 -19.10 4.86 -33.45
C SER A 296 -20.38 4.04 -33.33
N LEU A 297 -20.28 2.71 -33.41
CA LEU A 297 -21.40 1.80 -33.20
C LEU A 297 -22.00 1.94 -31.80
N LEU A 298 -21.18 1.90 -30.75
CA LEU A 298 -21.66 2.07 -29.36
C LEU A 298 -22.26 3.45 -29.12
N LYS A 299 -21.63 4.51 -29.63
CA LYS A 299 -22.13 5.91 -29.52
C LYS A 299 -23.49 6.09 -30.19
N SER A 300 -23.74 5.41 -31.32
CA SER A 300 -25.03 5.45 -32.00
C SER A 300 -26.16 4.81 -31.16
N LYS A 301 -25.88 3.68 -30.50
CA LYS A 301 -26.83 2.99 -29.60
C LYS A 301 -27.22 3.86 -28.39
N VAL A 302 -26.26 4.59 -27.82
CA VAL A 302 -26.55 5.51 -26.71
C VAL A 302 -27.45 6.67 -27.16
N LYS A 303 -27.25 7.18 -28.39
CA LYS A 303 -28.11 8.25 -28.95
C LYS A 303 -29.53 7.76 -29.27
N SER A 304 -29.69 6.54 -29.76
CA SER A 304 -31.03 5.98 -30.03
C SER A 304 -31.82 5.75 -28.75
N ASN A 305 -31.16 5.29 -27.68
CA ASN A 305 -31.82 5.04 -26.40
C ASN A 305 -32.24 6.33 -25.66
N LYS A 306 -31.67 7.49 -25.98
CA LYS A 306 -32.09 8.79 -25.43
C LYS A 306 -33.28 9.42 -26.16
N LYS A 307 -33.68 8.88 -27.32
CA LYS A 307 -34.79 9.38 -28.14
C LYS A 307 -36.09 8.62 -27.95
N ASN A 308 -36.05 7.48 -27.25
CA ASN A 308 -37.21 6.73 -26.77
C ASN A 308 -37.45 7.06 -25.31
#